data_AF-A0A920NB34-F1
#
_entry.id   AF-A0A920NB34-F1
#
_cell.length_a   1.000
_cell.length_b   1.000
_cell.length_c   1.000
_cell.angle_alpha   90.00
_cell.angle_beta   90.00
_cell.angle_gamma   90.00
#
_symmetry.space_group_name_H-M   'P 1'
#
loop_
_entity.id
_entity.type
_entity.pdbx_description
1 polymer ?
#
loop_
_entity_poly.entity_id
_entity_poly.type
_entity_poly.pdbx_seq_one_letter_code
_entity_poly.pdbx_strand_id
1 'polypeptide(L)'
;MDERVMVTDTLIAGTSAMSIRSTMQSDLDPKNLPDGGPSWRLKVIPKADGSGVDVMQLIDGSNVMSDTKIHVCRTGDGVVEFNSVPLFNLADFTPISYYGAYYMEMDFTENYGEIVHDFLSHPDQEICIRP
;
A
#
# COMPACT_ATOMS: atom_id res chain seq x y z
N MET A 1 -16.21 -5.59 27.92
CA MET A 1 -16.15 -6.55 26.81
C MET A 1 -15.15 -5.95 25.85
N ASP A 2 -13.89 -6.30 26.12
CA ASP A 2 -12.69 -5.67 25.55
C ASP A 2 -12.31 -6.47 24.31
N GLU A 3 -13.18 -6.44 23.29
CA GLU A 3 -12.88 -7.16 22.05
C GLU A 3 -11.79 -6.37 21.32
N ARG A 4 -10.55 -6.77 21.59
CA ARG A 4 -9.35 -6.41 20.84
C ARG A 4 -9.35 -7.06 19.46
N VAL A 5 -10.50 -6.99 18.78
CA VAL A 5 -10.77 -7.54 17.46
C VAL A 5 -11.10 -6.35 16.57
N MET A 6 -10.44 -6.28 15.41
CA MET A 6 -10.75 -5.29 14.40
C MET A 6 -11.21 -6.00 13.14
N VAL A 7 -12.30 -5.51 12.57
CA VAL A 7 -12.81 -5.92 11.27
C VAL A 7 -12.76 -4.70 10.38
N THR A 8 -12.06 -4.82 9.27
CA THR A 8 -11.98 -3.79 8.22
C THR A 8 -12.50 -4.39 6.94
N ASP A 9 -13.44 -3.70 6.31
CA ASP A 9 -14.00 -4.11 5.02
C ASP A 9 -13.85 -2.96 4.02
N THR A 10 -13.33 -3.29 2.84
CA THR A 10 -13.10 -2.34 1.75
C THR A 10 -14.15 -2.58 0.68
N LEU A 11 -15.02 -1.59 0.46
CA LEU A 11 -16.11 -1.67 -0.50
C LEU A 11 -15.81 -0.85 -1.76
N ILE A 12 -16.09 -1.42 -2.93
CA ILE A 12 -15.98 -0.77 -4.23
C ILE A 12 -17.30 -0.94 -4.96
N ALA A 13 -17.94 0.19 -5.28
CA ALA A 13 -19.30 0.20 -5.81
C ALA A 13 -20.27 -0.67 -4.96
N GLY A 14 -20.08 -0.68 -3.63
CA GLY A 14 -20.89 -1.47 -2.70
C GLY A 14 -20.54 -2.96 -2.60
N THR A 15 -19.52 -3.44 -3.32
CA THR A 15 -19.05 -4.83 -3.25
C THR A 15 -17.76 -4.92 -2.42
N SER A 16 -17.67 -5.87 -1.49
CA SER A 16 -16.43 -6.11 -0.75
C SER A 16 -15.33 -6.61 -1.68
N ALA A 17 -14.24 -5.84 -1.75
CA ALA A 17 -13.03 -6.19 -2.50
C ALA A 17 -11.97 -6.85 -1.61
N MET A 18 -11.91 -6.45 -0.33
CA MET A 18 -10.95 -6.94 0.65
C MET A 18 -11.53 -6.84 2.06
N SER A 19 -11.46 -7.93 2.83
CA SER A 19 -11.83 -7.95 4.24
C SER A 19 -10.65 -8.39 5.10
N ILE A 20 -10.39 -7.68 6.19
CA ILE A 20 -9.35 -7.99 7.18
C ILE A 20 -10.05 -8.24 8.53
N ARG A 21 -9.68 -9.33 9.20
CA ARG A 21 -10.07 -9.60 10.59
C ARG A 21 -8.79 -9.80 11.39
N SER A 22 -8.58 -9.00 12.42
CA SER A 22 -7.35 -9.05 13.22
C SER A 22 -7.63 -8.94 14.71
N THR A 23 -6.63 -9.30 15.49
CA THR A 23 -6.61 -9.21 16.95
C THR A 23 -5.44 -8.35 17.42
N MET A 24 -5.51 -7.81 18.64
CA MET A 24 -4.52 -6.88 19.22
C MET A 24 -4.06 -7.30 20.63
N GLN A 25 -3.63 -8.55 20.78
CA GLN A 25 -3.34 -9.22 22.04
C GLN A 25 -2.25 -8.50 22.85
N SER A 26 -1.21 -8.00 22.19
CA SER A 26 0.01 -7.54 22.86
C SER A 26 0.51 -6.21 22.35
N ASP A 27 1.15 -5.44 23.23
CA ASP A 27 1.98 -4.29 22.83
C ASP A 27 3.10 -4.75 21.91
N LEU A 28 3.43 -3.91 20.93
CA LEU A 28 4.56 -4.10 20.03
C LEU A 28 5.47 -2.86 20.10
N ASP A 29 6.78 -3.07 20.24
CA ASP A 29 7.75 -2.00 19.98
C ASP A 29 7.75 -1.72 18.47
N PRO A 30 7.48 -0.49 18.01
CA PRO A 30 7.47 -0.14 16.59
C PRO A 30 8.72 -0.56 15.81
N LYS A 31 9.88 -0.70 16.47
CA LYS A 31 11.12 -1.19 15.83
C LYS A 31 11.04 -2.65 15.37
N ASN A 32 10.05 -3.39 15.85
CA ASN A 32 9.79 -4.79 15.49
C ASN A 32 8.74 -4.93 14.38
N LEU A 33 8.22 -3.83 13.83
CA LEU A 33 7.39 -3.89 12.63
C LEU A 33 8.22 -4.34 11.43
N PRO A 34 7.61 -5.04 10.45
CA PRO A 34 8.28 -5.32 9.18
C PRO A 34 8.75 -4.03 8.51
N ASP A 35 9.91 -4.08 7.85
CA ASP A 35 10.38 -2.98 7.02
C ASP A 35 9.38 -2.74 5.86
N GLY A 36 8.96 -1.49 5.69
CA GLY A 36 8.01 -1.08 4.66
C GLY A 36 8.68 -0.66 3.34
N GLY A 37 10.02 -0.66 3.28
CA GLY A 37 10.79 -0.29 2.09
C GLY A 37 11.11 -1.49 1.17
N PRO A 38 11.26 -1.25 -0.15
CA PRO A 38 11.03 0.01 -0.83
C PRO A 38 9.54 0.29 -1.08
N SER A 39 9.15 1.57 -1.02
CA SER A 39 7.79 2.03 -1.29
C SER A 39 7.67 2.57 -2.71
N TRP A 40 7.91 1.71 -3.70
CA TRP A 40 7.88 2.09 -5.11
C TRP A 40 6.46 2.33 -5.62
N ARG A 41 6.27 3.44 -6.32
CA ARG A 41 5.00 3.79 -6.98
C ARG A 41 5.28 4.21 -8.42
N LEU A 42 4.37 3.87 -9.33
CA LEU A 42 4.41 4.34 -10.70
C LEU A 42 3.51 5.57 -10.83
N LYS A 43 4.11 6.73 -11.11
CA LYS A 43 3.40 7.98 -11.37
C LYS A 43 3.23 8.15 -12.88
N VAL A 44 1.98 8.12 -13.36
CA VAL A 44 1.63 8.34 -14.77
C VAL A 44 0.62 9.47 -14.88
N ILE A 45 0.91 10.47 -15.71
CA ILE A 45 -0.05 11.52 -16.10
C ILE A 45 -0.19 11.46 -17.63
N PRO A 46 -1.36 11.04 -18.16
CA PRO A 46 -1.64 11.08 -19.58
C PRO A 46 -1.64 12.50 -20.13
N LYS A 47 -1.34 12.64 -21.43
CA LYS A 47 -1.54 13.91 -22.14
C LYS A 47 -3.01 14.28 -22.18
N ALA A 48 -3.30 15.57 -22.02
CA ALA A 48 -4.66 16.09 -22.14
C ALA A 48 -5.11 16.27 -23.59
N ASP A 49 -4.16 16.43 -24.52
CA ASP A 49 -4.40 16.87 -25.91
C ASP A 49 -4.14 15.80 -26.98
N GLY A 50 -3.87 14.55 -26.57
CA GLY A 50 -3.63 13.48 -27.53
C GLY A 50 -3.12 12.18 -26.90
N SER A 51 -2.54 11.33 -27.74
CA SER A 51 -1.93 10.08 -27.32
C SER A 51 -0.61 10.33 -26.58
N GLY A 52 -0.36 9.57 -25.51
CA GLY A 52 0.90 9.56 -24.77
C GLY A 52 0.75 10.03 -23.33
N VAL A 53 1.89 10.30 -22.69
CA VAL A 53 2.00 10.69 -21.29
C VAL A 53 2.87 11.94 -21.15
N ASP A 54 2.51 12.83 -20.23
CA ASP A 54 3.30 14.00 -19.83
C ASP A 54 4.23 13.69 -18.65
N VAL A 55 3.86 12.69 -17.83
CA VAL A 55 4.69 12.18 -16.74
C VAL A 55 4.66 10.66 -16.76
N MET A 56 5.84 10.05 -16.69
CA MET A 56 6.01 8.63 -16.43
C MET A 56 7.26 8.44 -15.59
N GLN A 57 7.08 8.22 -14.29
CA GLN A 57 8.17 8.20 -13.32
C GLN A 57 7.98 7.03 -12.34
N LEU A 58 9.06 6.30 -12.07
CA LEU A 58 9.16 5.43 -10.90
C LEU A 58 9.62 6.29 -9.72
N ILE A 59 8.80 6.34 -8.67
CA ILE A 59 9.10 7.10 -7.46
C ILE A 59 9.31 6.18 -6.26
N ASP A 60 10.24 6.52 -5.39
CA ASP A 60 10.42 5.87 -4.09
C ASP A 60 9.85 6.76 -2.98
N GLY A 61 8.86 6.24 -2.27
CA GLY A 61 8.27 6.89 -1.11
C GLY A 61 8.78 6.39 0.24
N SER A 62 9.89 5.63 0.30
CA SER A 62 10.35 5.00 1.55
C SER A 62 10.73 6.02 2.64
N ASN A 63 11.19 7.22 2.23
CA ASN A 63 11.69 8.25 3.15
C ASN A 63 10.79 9.49 3.24
N VAL A 64 9.51 9.37 2.88
CA VAL A 64 8.59 10.53 2.84
C VAL A 64 8.07 10.93 4.22
N MET A 65 8.03 10.01 5.18
CA MET A 65 7.41 10.27 6.47
C MET A 65 8.38 10.99 7.40
N SER A 66 7.98 12.14 7.95
CA SER A 66 8.67 12.85 9.03
C SER A 66 7.76 13.09 10.22
N ASP A 67 8.34 13.58 11.33
CA ASP A 67 7.61 14.00 12.54
C ASP A 67 6.69 12.90 13.10
N THR A 68 7.10 11.64 12.91
CA THR A 68 6.27 10.49 13.24
C THR A 68 6.07 10.37 14.74
N LYS A 69 4.80 10.30 15.15
CA LYS A 69 4.39 10.04 16.53
C LYS A 69 3.47 8.82 16.54
N ILE A 70 3.93 7.76 17.20
CA ILE A 70 3.15 6.53 17.36
C ILE A 70 2.42 6.60 18.70
N HIS A 71 1.10 6.46 18.67
CA HIS A 71 0.24 6.50 19.86
C HIS A 71 -0.08 5.11 20.37
N VAL A 72 -0.32 4.17 19.45
CA VAL A 72 -0.63 2.77 19.73
C VAL A 72 0.11 1.89 18.75
N CYS A 73 0.71 0.80 19.23
CA CYS A 73 1.28 -0.25 18.39
C CYS A 73 1.01 -1.60 19.03
N ARG A 74 0.32 -2.48 18.31
CA ARG A 74 -0.14 -3.78 18.79
C ARG A 74 0.12 -4.87 17.76
N THR A 75 0.25 -6.09 18.25
CA THR A 75 0.34 -7.29 17.41
C THR A 75 -0.65 -8.35 17.86
N GLY A 76 -1.00 -9.23 16.92
CA GLY A 76 -1.93 -10.32 17.12
C GLY A 76 -2.00 -11.25 15.93
N ASP A 77 -3.08 -12.03 15.88
CA ASP A 77 -3.44 -12.88 14.76
C ASP A 77 -4.35 -12.13 13.80
N GLY A 78 -4.30 -12.46 12.51
CA GLY A 78 -5.26 -11.94 11.56
C GLY A 78 -5.29 -12.70 10.24
N VAL A 79 -6.38 -12.47 9.52
CA VAL A 79 -6.65 -13.03 8.20
C VAL A 79 -7.10 -11.92 7.25
N VAL A 80 -6.82 -12.10 5.96
CA VAL A 80 -7.29 -11.24 4.88
C VAL A 80 -7.94 -12.09 3.80
N GLU A 81 -9.11 -11.67 3.35
CA GLU A 81 -9.87 -12.27 2.25
C GLU A 81 -9.88 -11.27 1.10
N PHE A 82 -9.54 -11.71 -0.11
CA PHE A 82 -9.62 -10.92 -1.34
C PHE A 82 -10.72 -11.46 -2.24
N ASN A 83 -11.55 -10.57 -2.74
CA ASN A 83 -12.70 -10.92 -3.57
C ASN A 83 -12.54 -10.32 -4.98
N SER A 84 -13.12 -10.98 -5.98
CA SER A 84 -13.24 -10.41 -7.32
C SER A 84 -14.31 -9.31 -7.31
N VAL A 85 -14.00 -8.14 -7.87
CA VAL A 85 -14.99 -7.08 -8.13
C VAL A 85 -15.06 -6.79 -9.63
N PRO A 86 -16.15 -6.20 -10.16
CA PRO A 86 -16.31 -6.01 -11.61
C PRO A 86 -15.23 -5.17 -12.28
N LEU A 87 -14.59 -4.26 -11.54
CA LEU A 87 -13.61 -3.31 -12.07
C LEU A 87 -12.16 -3.82 -11.99
N PHE A 88 -11.88 -4.78 -11.12
CA PHE A 88 -10.58 -5.43 -10.98
C PHE A 88 -10.67 -6.67 -10.10
N ASN A 89 -9.74 -7.61 -10.26
CA ASN A 89 -9.72 -8.85 -9.51
C ASN A 89 -8.52 -8.89 -8.55
N LEU A 90 -8.78 -8.93 -7.24
CA LEU A 90 -7.72 -9.15 -6.23
C LEU A 90 -7.58 -10.62 -5.82
N ALA A 91 -8.41 -11.52 -6.33
CA ALA A 91 -8.43 -12.92 -5.88
C ALA A 91 -7.08 -13.64 -6.10
N ASP A 92 -6.27 -13.18 -7.06
CA ASP A 92 -4.93 -13.74 -7.30
C ASP A 92 -3.94 -13.44 -6.15
N PHE A 93 -4.28 -12.50 -5.26
CA PHE A 93 -3.54 -12.22 -4.02
C PHE A 93 -4.00 -13.06 -2.83
N THR A 94 -4.82 -14.09 -3.04
CA THR A 94 -5.26 -14.99 -1.95
C THR A 94 -4.05 -15.53 -1.18
N PRO A 95 -3.98 -15.29 0.16
CA PRO A 95 -2.83 -15.71 0.95
C PRO A 95 -2.67 -17.23 1.00
N ILE A 96 -1.42 -17.70 0.87
CA ILE A 96 -1.05 -19.11 1.07
C ILE A 96 -0.85 -19.42 2.56
N SER A 97 -0.44 -18.41 3.35
CA SER A 97 -0.19 -18.51 4.79
C SER A 97 -0.29 -17.13 5.47
N TYR A 98 -0.58 -17.11 6.76
CA TYR A 98 -0.67 -15.90 7.58
C TYR A 98 0.44 -15.87 8.64
N TYR A 99 1.02 -14.68 8.87
CA TYR A 99 2.14 -14.46 9.81
C TYR A 99 1.79 -13.52 10.97
N GLY A 100 0.50 -13.35 11.24
CA GLY A 100 -0.02 -12.41 12.25
C GLY A 100 -0.53 -11.10 11.64
N ALA A 101 -0.87 -10.17 12.52
CA ALA A 101 -1.40 -8.86 12.19
C ALA A 101 -0.82 -7.78 13.11
N TYR A 102 -0.87 -6.55 12.62
CA TYR A 102 -0.40 -5.36 13.31
C TYR A 102 -1.50 -4.30 13.31
N TYR A 103 -1.60 -3.56 14.40
CA TYR A 103 -2.44 -2.38 14.51
C TYR A 103 -1.59 -1.21 15.00
N MET A 104 -1.70 -0.08 14.32
CA MET A 104 -0.93 1.11 14.64
C MET A 104 -1.80 2.36 14.50
N GLU A 105 -1.77 3.21 15.52
CA GLU A 105 -2.27 4.58 15.45
C GLU A 105 -1.09 5.53 15.48
N MET A 106 -1.01 6.42 14.49
CA MET A 106 0.12 7.34 14.35
C MET A 106 -0.24 8.64 13.64
N ASP A 107 0.47 9.69 14.00
CA ASP A 107 0.54 10.94 13.24
C ASP A 107 1.89 11.00 12.51
N PHE A 108 1.90 11.58 11.31
CA PHE A 108 3.12 11.85 10.55
C PHE A 108 2.88 12.98 9.54
N THR A 109 3.98 13.61 9.13
CA THR A 109 4.01 14.49 7.96
C THR A 109 4.48 13.69 6.75
N GLU A 110 3.72 13.72 5.66
CA GLU A 110 4.15 13.14 4.37
C GLU A 110 4.86 14.20 3.53
N ASN A 111 6.11 13.94 3.17
CA ASN A 111 6.96 14.79 2.32
C ASN A 111 6.99 14.27 0.87
N TYR A 112 7.88 14.83 0.05
CA TYR A 112 8.06 14.45 -1.35
C TYR A 112 8.83 13.14 -1.50
N GLY A 113 8.37 12.27 -2.40
CA GLY A 113 9.12 11.08 -2.83
C GLY A 113 10.28 11.42 -3.76
N GLU A 114 11.21 10.47 -3.90
CA GLU A 114 12.36 10.58 -4.80
C GLU A 114 12.01 10.02 -6.17
N ILE A 115 12.41 10.70 -7.25
CA ILE A 115 12.31 10.13 -8.61
C ILE A 115 13.49 9.18 -8.79
N VAL A 116 13.21 7.87 -8.73
CA VAL A 116 14.21 6.81 -8.98
C VAL A 116 14.52 6.72 -10.47
N HIS A 117 13.49 6.87 -11.31
CA HIS A 117 13.64 6.82 -12.75
C HIS A 117 12.58 7.66 -13.44
N ASP A 118 13.01 8.53 -14.36
CA ASP A 118 12.13 9.26 -15.27
C ASP A 118 12.21 8.63 -16.66
N PHE A 119 11.15 7.93 -17.05
CA PHE A 119 11.10 7.20 -18.32
C PHE A 119 11.10 8.14 -19.54
N LEU A 120 10.77 9.43 -19.37
CA LEU A 120 10.72 10.40 -20.46
C LEU A 120 12.00 11.22 -20.60
N SER A 121 12.94 11.10 -19.66
CA SER A 121 14.22 11.82 -19.67
C SER A 121 15.20 11.33 -20.74
N HIS A 122 15.00 10.11 -21.28
CA HIS A 122 15.85 9.48 -22.30
C HIS A 122 14.98 8.90 -23.43
N PRO A 123 14.40 9.75 -24.30
CA PRO A 123 13.40 9.33 -25.29
C PRO A 123 13.90 8.34 -26.35
N ASP A 124 15.23 8.15 -26.46
CA ASP A 124 15.86 7.20 -27.40
C ASP A 124 15.95 5.76 -26.85
N GLN A 125 15.60 5.53 -25.58
CA GLN A 125 15.48 4.17 -25.03
C GLN A 125 14.06 3.64 -25.26
N GLU A 126 13.93 2.59 -26.06
CA GLU A 126 12.68 1.84 -26.21
C GLU A 126 12.18 1.40 -24.83
N ILE A 127 11.12 2.06 -24.32
CA ILE A 127 10.42 1.58 -23.14
C ILE A 127 9.62 0.35 -23.60
N CYS A 128 10.18 -0.83 -23.37
CA CYS A 128 9.54 -2.10 -23.72
C CYS A 128 8.40 -2.40 -22.72
N ILE A 129 7.25 -1.73 -22.89
CA ILE A 129 6.01 -2.11 -22.19
C ILE A 129 5.42 -3.27 -22.98
N ARG A 130 5.76 -4.51 -22.60
CA ARG A 130 5.08 -5.68 -23.16
C ARG A 130 3.68 -5.78 -22.54
N PRO A 131 2.64 -5.98 -23.35
CA PRO A 131 1.27 -6.20 -22.86
C PRO A 131 1.16 -7.48 -22.04
#